data_AF-A0A9E3S7D0-F1
#
_entry.id   AF-A0A9E3S7D0-F1
#
_cell.length_a   1.000
_cell.length_b   1.000
_cell.length_c   1.000
_cell.angle_alpha   90.00
_cell.angle_beta   90.00
_cell.angle_gamma   90.00
#
_symmetry.space_group_name_H-M   'P 1'
#
loop_
_entity.id
_entity.type
_entity.pdbx_description
1 polymer ?
#
loop_
_entity_poly.entity_id
_entity_poly.type
_entity_poly.pdbx_seq_one_letter_code
_entity_poly.pdbx_strand_id
1 'polypeptide(L)'
;MTLLGHKVSEETDELLPISHYVKNPRGNQDFIIDVIAEVCSQCPSSKYVVSNFCRACEARPCQVNCPKNAVNFENGKAEIDEELCVNCGKCAKQCPYNAIQYQARPCEESCAVGAIYQDEDGIERIDESKCTLCGNCMQSCPFGAITPSTTLPQIISEIKAGNQIIAMVAPSIAGQFRQGLYQIYGSIISLGFAELYPVALGADLTAAHESIELQEHLVSKATTPLTSSCCPSWVKYVKTQTTLDDAIISST
;
A
#
# COMPACT_ATOMS: atom_id res chain seq x y z
N MET A 1 13.55 1.60 -13.88
CA MET A 1 12.94 2.86 -14.32
C MET A 1 12.21 3.63 -13.21
N THR A 2 11.48 2.96 -12.33
CA THR A 2 10.73 3.58 -11.21
C THR A 2 11.58 4.40 -10.24
N LEU A 3 12.78 3.92 -9.94
CA LEU A 3 13.77 4.67 -9.14
C LEU A 3 14.34 5.91 -9.83
N LEU A 4 13.96 6.19 -11.08
CA LEU A 4 14.30 7.43 -11.79
C LEU A 4 13.06 8.33 -11.98
N GLY A 5 11.94 7.98 -11.34
CA GLY A 5 10.68 8.72 -11.43
C GLY A 5 9.76 8.29 -12.57
N HIS A 6 10.06 7.21 -13.29
CA HIS A 6 9.26 6.75 -14.43
C HIS A 6 8.53 5.45 -14.14
N LYS A 7 7.26 5.37 -14.53
CA LYS A 7 6.51 4.11 -14.45
C LYS A 7 7.04 3.13 -15.48
N VAL A 8 7.20 1.87 -15.07
CA VAL A 8 7.60 0.76 -15.95
C VAL A 8 6.51 0.48 -16.97
N SER A 9 5.24 0.61 -16.56
CA SER A 9 4.08 0.42 -17.44
C SER A 9 4.02 1.37 -18.64
N GLU A 10 4.72 2.50 -18.59
CA GLU A 10 4.78 3.48 -19.68
C GLU A 10 6.10 3.42 -20.46
N GLU A 11 6.97 2.46 -20.14
CA GLU A 11 8.18 2.17 -20.88
C GLU A 11 7.83 1.40 -22.16
N THR A 12 8.24 1.95 -23.30
CA THR A 12 7.92 1.40 -24.63
C THR A 12 9.17 1.04 -25.45
N ASP A 13 10.35 1.43 -24.96
CA ASP A 13 11.63 1.22 -25.64
C ASP A 13 12.72 0.86 -24.62
N GLU A 14 13.00 -0.45 -24.52
CA GLU A 14 14.02 -1.01 -23.62
C GLU A 14 15.46 -0.66 -24.02
N LEU A 15 15.68 -0.13 -25.24
CA LEU A 15 17.01 0.28 -25.70
C LEU A 15 17.40 1.68 -25.21
N LEU A 16 16.46 2.42 -24.61
CA LEU A 16 16.74 3.73 -24.06
C LEU A 16 17.77 3.62 -22.93
N PRO A 17 18.92 4.31 -23.04
CA PRO A 17 19.92 4.26 -22.00
C PRO A 17 19.41 4.95 -20.74
N ILE A 18 19.76 4.44 -19.57
CA ILE A 18 19.43 5.02 -18.25
C ILE A 18 19.66 6.55 -18.19
N SER A 19 20.72 7.03 -18.85
CA SER A 19 21.05 8.45 -18.93
C SER A 19 19.94 9.34 -19.54
N HIS A 20 19.11 8.78 -20.43
CA HIS A 20 17.95 9.47 -21.01
C HIS A 20 16.97 9.89 -19.93
N TYR A 21 16.64 8.98 -19.03
CA TYR A 21 15.62 9.19 -18.01
C TYR A 21 16.08 10.10 -16.87
N VAL A 22 17.39 10.13 -16.62
CA VAL A 22 18.00 11.12 -15.71
C VAL A 22 17.94 12.52 -16.31
N LYS A 23 18.14 12.66 -17.62
CA LYS A 23 18.07 13.94 -18.34
C LYS A 23 16.63 14.43 -18.56
N ASN A 24 15.70 13.49 -18.67
CA ASN A 24 14.27 13.75 -18.83
C ASN A 24 13.53 13.23 -17.61
N PRO A 25 13.72 13.82 -16.42
CA PRO A 25 12.97 13.43 -15.25
C PRO A 25 11.47 13.64 -15.49
N ARG A 26 10.67 12.65 -15.13
CA ARG A 26 9.23 12.87 -15.02
C ARG A 26 8.97 13.91 -13.92
N GLY A 27 8.19 14.93 -14.25
CA GLY A 27 7.80 15.97 -13.28
C GLY A 27 6.96 15.41 -12.14
N ASN A 28 6.26 16.28 -11.43
CA ASN A 28 5.38 15.85 -10.35
C ASN A 28 4.23 15.00 -10.91
N GLN A 29 4.10 13.75 -10.44
CA GLN A 29 3.02 12.85 -10.82
C GLN A 29 2.04 12.69 -9.66
N ASP A 30 0.74 12.71 -9.94
CA ASP A 30 -0.29 12.49 -8.92
C ASP A 30 -0.31 11.03 -8.42
N PHE A 31 0.14 10.09 -9.27
CA PHE A 31 0.20 8.67 -8.94
C PHE A 31 1.64 8.17 -8.92
N ILE A 32 2.11 7.83 -7.72
CA ILE A 32 3.54 7.60 -7.45
C ILE A 32 3.89 6.16 -7.10
N ILE A 33 2.99 5.18 -7.23
CA ILE A 33 3.28 3.77 -6.93
C ILE A 33 3.13 2.97 -8.22
N ASP A 34 4.03 2.01 -8.47
CA ASP A 34 3.99 1.17 -9.65
C ASP A 34 4.45 -0.27 -9.34
N VAL A 35 4.13 -1.21 -10.23
CA VAL A 35 4.57 -2.61 -10.15
C VAL A 35 5.61 -2.87 -11.22
N ILE A 36 6.79 -3.34 -10.81
CA ILE A 36 7.85 -3.81 -11.70
C ILE A 36 7.48 -5.23 -12.14
N ALA A 37 7.05 -5.38 -13.39
CA ALA A 37 6.56 -6.64 -13.94
C ALA A 37 7.62 -7.76 -13.86
N GLU A 38 8.89 -7.43 -14.06
CA GLU A 38 10.00 -8.40 -14.08
C GLU A 38 10.34 -8.93 -12.67
N VAL A 39 9.92 -8.23 -11.62
CA VAL A 39 10.16 -8.62 -10.22
C VAL A 39 8.92 -9.29 -9.62
N CYS A 40 7.74 -9.04 -10.19
CA CYS A 40 6.49 -9.69 -9.80
C CYS A 40 6.61 -11.22 -9.95
N SER A 41 6.40 -11.94 -8.85
CA SER A 41 6.47 -13.41 -8.84
C SER A 41 5.15 -14.12 -9.19
N GLN A 42 4.15 -13.37 -9.66
CA GLN A 42 2.85 -13.92 -10.10
C GLN A 42 2.24 -14.85 -9.05
N CYS A 43 2.25 -14.40 -7.79
CA CYS A 43 1.77 -15.21 -6.67
C CYS A 43 0.34 -15.66 -6.94
N PRO A 44 -0.07 -16.89 -6.59
CA PRO A 44 -1.47 -17.29 -6.74
C PRO A 44 -2.40 -16.35 -5.96
N SER A 45 -3.63 -16.21 -6.42
CA SER A 45 -4.68 -15.44 -5.72
C SER A 45 -4.91 -15.99 -4.32
N SER A 46 -5.39 -15.12 -3.42
CA SER A 46 -5.63 -15.52 -2.03
C SER A 46 -6.72 -16.60 -1.96
N LYS A 47 -6.35 -17.81 -1.52
CA LYS A 47 -7.25 -18.96 -1.54
C LYS A 47 -6.96 -20.00 -0.46
N TYR A 48 -7.96 -20.83 -0.16
CA TYR A 48 -7.76 -22.02 0.66
C TYR A 48 -7.23 -23.17 -0.18
N VAL A 49 -6.09 -23.72 0.22
CA VAL A 49 -5.41 -24.84 -0.46
C VAL A 49 -5.39 -26.06 0.46
N VAL A 50 -5.67 -27.23 -0.12
CA VAL A 50 -5.58 -28.50 0.62
C VAL A 50 -4.17 -29.08 0.49
N SER A 51 -3.46 -29.16 1.61
CA SER A 51 -2.13 -29.77 1.73
C SER A 51 -2.17 -31.29 1.70
N ASN A 52 -0.99 -31.92 1.69
CA ASN A 52 -0.80 -33.37 1.80
C ASN A 52 -1.15 -33.95 3.19
N PHE A 53 -1.48 -33.12 4.18
CA PHE A 53 -1.95 -33.60 5.50
C PHE A 53 -3.41 -34.08 5.49
N CYS A 54 -4.13 -33.91 4.38
CA CYS A 54 -5.51 -34.37 4.27
C CYS A 54 -5.59 -35.89 4.50
N ARG A 55 -6.56 -36.31 5.33
CA ARG A 55 -6.77 -37.72 5.69
C ARG A 55 -8.03 -38.33 5.08
N ALA A 56 -8.74 -37.59 4.22
CA ALA A 56 -10.05 -37.97 3.70
C ALA A 56 -10.96 -38.63 4.73
N CYS A 57 -11.19 -37.90 5.83
CA CYS A 57 -12.06 -38.37 6.91
C CYS A 57 -13.42 -38.78 6.36
N GLU A 58 -13.91 -39.94 6.77
CA GLU A 58 -15.22 -40.46 6.34
C GLU A 58 -16.37 -39.49 6.63
N ALA A 59 -16.32 -38.80 7.78
CA ALA A 59 -17.32 -37.80 8.15
C ALA A 59 -17.28 -36.51 7.30
N ARG A 60 -16.24 -36.32 6.48
CA ARG A 60 -16.02 -35.18 5.56
C ARG A 60 -16.50 -33.82 6.10
N PRO A 61 -16.05 -33.40 7.30
CA PRO A 61 -16.68 -32.27 7.97
C PRO A 61 -16.35 -30.94 7.26
N CYS A 62 -15.26 -30.86 6.49
CA CYS A 62 -14.96 -29.71 5.63
C CYS A 62 -15.94 -29.54 4.46
N GLN A 63 -16.49 -30.64 3.93
CA GLN A 63 -17.48 -30.63 2.85
C GLN A 63 -18.88 -30.35 3.39
N VAL A 64 -19.31 -31.08 4.43
CA VAL A 64 -20.65 -30.94 5.03
C VAL A 64 -20.91 -29.53 5.55
N ASN A 65 -19.88 -28.85 6.07
CA ASN A 65 -20.02 -27.49 6.61
C ASN A 65 -19.71 -26.38 5.59
N CYS A 66 -19.46 -26.71 4.31
CA CYS A 66 -19.23 -25.72 3.26
C CYS A 66 -20.56 -25.16 2.77
N PRO A 67 -20.91 -23.88 3.02
CA PRO A 67 -22.20 -23.32 2.65
C PRO A 67 -22.39 -23.15 1.14
N LYS A 68 -21.29 -23.17 0.38
CA LYS A 68 -21.27 -23.03 -1.09
C LYS A 68 -21.03 -24.35 -1.81
N ASN A 69 -20.93 -25.46 -1.07
CA ASN A 69 -20.59 -26.78 -1.62
C ASN A 69 -19.29 -26.80 -2.46
N ALA A 70 -18.36 -25.89 -2.16
CA ALA A 70 -17.10 -25.72 -2.88
C ALA A 70 -16.03 -26.78 -2.55
N VAL A 71 -16.34 -27.82 -1.76
CA VAL A 71 -15.35 -28.83 -1.35
C VAL A 71 -15.76 -30.17 -1.93
N ASN A 72 -14.93 -30.69 -2.83
CA ASN A 72 -15.09 -31.98 -3.47
C ASN A 72 -14.03 -32.96 -2.95
N PHE A 73 -14.22 -34.25 -3.23
CA PHE A 73 -13.25 -35.28 -2.88
C PHE A 73 -12.88 -36.07 -4.12
N GLU A 74 -11.62 -35.93 -4.54
CA GLU A 74 -11.05 -36.64 -5.68
C GLU A 74 -9.80 -37.40 -5.21
N ASN A 75 -9.63 -38.65 -5.68
CA ASN A 75 -8.45 -39.47 -5.39
C ASN A 75 -8.09 -39.60 -3.89
N GLY A 76 -9.10 -39.61 -3.00
CA GLY A 76 -8.88 -39.70 -1.56
C GLY A 76 -8.30 -38.44 -0.93
N LYS A 77 -8.51 -37.27 -1.54
CA LYS A 77 -8.13 -35.96 -1.00
C LYS A 77 -9.28 -34.96 -1.19
N ALA A 78 -9.42 -34.01 -0.28
CA ALA A 78 -10.31 -32.88 -0.48
C ALA A 78 -9.71 -31.91 -1.51
N GLU A 79 -10.53 -31.39 -2.40
CA GLU A 79 -10.21 -30.36 -3.38
C GLU A 79 -11.22 -29.22 -3.26
N ILE A 80 -10.75 -27.98 -3.37
CA ILE A 80 -11.60 -26.81 -3.22
C ILE A 80 -11.79 -26.19 -4.60
N ASP A 81 -13.04 -26.10 -5.02
CA ASP A 81 -13.44 -25.40 -6.22
C ASP A 81 -13.35 -23.88 -5.98
N GLU A 82 -12.44 -23.23 -6.71
CA GLU A 82 -12.15 -21.81 -6.58
C GLU A 82 -13.31 -20.92 -7.07
N GLU A 83 -14.11 -21.38 -8.04
CA GLU A 83 -15.24 -20.60 -8.57
C GLU A 83 -16.39 -20.50 -7.57
N LEU A 84 -16.57 -21.56 -6.77
CA LEU A 84 -17.62 -21.62 -5.75
C LEU A 84 -17.15 -21.09 -4.38
N CYS A 85 -15.84 -21.08 -4.12
CA CYS A 85 -15.28 -20.71 -2.83
C CYS A 85 -15.34 -19.20 -2.60
N VAL A 86 -15.97 -18.78 -1.50
CA VAL A 86 -16.02 -17.36 -1.08
C VAL A 86 -15.03 -17.04 0.05
N ASN A 87 -13.98 -17.84 0.20
CA ASN A 87 -12.94 -17.67 1.23
C ASN A 87 -13.43 -17.52 2.68
N CYS A 88 -14.58 -18.12 3.04
CA CYS A 88 -15.16 -17.99 4.39
C CYS A 88 -14.40 -18.75 5.50
N GLY A 89 -13.46 -19.64 5.15
CA GLY A 89 -12.60 -20.37 6.10
C GLY A 89 -13.27 -21.44 6.97
N LYS A 90 -14.56 -21.72 6.80
CA LYS A 90 -15.27 -22.76 7.58
C LYS A 90 -14.65 -24.15 7.41
N CYS A 91 -14.27 -24.52 6.18
CA CYS A 91 -13.64 -25.80 5.88
C CYS A 91 -12.30 -25.97 6.61
N ALA A 92 -11.48 -24.91 6.66
CA ALA A 92 -10.20 -24.91 7.39
C ALA A 92 -10.39 -25.03 8.89
N LYS A 93 -11.30 -24.23 9.49
CA LYS A 93 -11.62 -24.30 10.93
C LYS A 93 -12.10 -25.68 11.38
N GLN A 94 -12.82 -26.37 10.51
CA GLN A 94 -13.40 -27.67 10.80
C GLN A 94 -12.42 -28.83 10.59
N CYS A 95 -11.25 -28.59 9.96
CA CYS A 95 -10.27 -29.63 9.69
C CYS A 95 -9.41 -29.91 10.93
N PRO A 96 -9.54 -31.08 11.60
CA PRO A 96 -8.77 -31.38 12.80
C PRO A 96 -7.26 -31.58 12.53
N TYR A 97 -6.89 -31.80 11.27
CA TYR A 97 -5.51 -32.03 10.85
C TYR A 97 -4.84 -30.78 10.28
N ASN A 98 -5.51 -29.61 10.28
CA ASN A 98 -5.03 -28.38 9.65
C ASN A 98 -4.59 -28.60 8.19
N ALA A 99 -5.27 -29.51 7.48
CA ALA A 99 -4.91 -29.88 6.13
C ALA A 99 -5.30 -28.81 5.10
N ILE A 100 -6.24 -27.93 5.43
CA ILE A 100 -6.69 -26.83 4.57
C ILE A 100 -6.10 -25.54 5.12
N GLN A 101 -5.25 -24.90 4.34
CA GLN A 101 -4.51 -23.71 4.74
C GLN A 101 -4.91 -22.53 3.86
N TYR A 102 -5.00 -21.35 4.45
CA TYR A 102 -5.21 -20.13 3.69
C TYR A 102 -3.85 -19.65 3.17
N GLN A 103 -3.71 -19.63 1.86
CA GLN A 103 -2.56 -19.06 1.18
C GLN A 103 -2.91 -17.64 0.76
N ALA A 104 -2.47 -16.69 1.58
CA ALA A 104 -2.65 -15.27 1.31
C ALA A 104 -1.70 -14.78 0.22
N ARG A 105 -2.21 -13.93 -0.68
CA ARG A 105 -1.39 -13.06 -1.53
C ARG A 105 -1.14 -11.75 -0.75
N PRO A 106 0.10 -11.47 -0.30
CA PRO A 106 0.34 -10.38 0.66
C PRO A 106 -0.07 -8.98 0.15
N CYS A 107 0.23 -8.65 -1.11
CA CYS A 107 -0.08 -7.34 -1.67
C CYS A 107 -1.60 -7.10 -1.82
N GLU A 108 -2.34 -8.12 -2.26
CA GLU A 108 -3.79 -8.08 -2.39
C GLU A 108 -4.48 -8.02 -1.02
N GLU A 109 -4.09 -8.90 -0.08
CA GLU A 109 -4.69 -8.94 1.25
C GLU A 109 -4.45 -7.65 2.04
N SER A 110 -3.29 -7.02 1.87
CA SER A 110 -2.98 -5.73 2.50
C SER A 110 -3.78 -4.54 1.96
N CYS A 111 -4.45 -4.70 0.82
CA CYS A 111 -5.15 -3.64 0.12
C CYS A 111 -6.63 -3.57 0.55
N ALA A 112 -6.91 -2.76 1.57
CA ALA A 112 -8.27 -2.60 2.12
C ALA A 112 -9.31 -2.10 1.11
N VAL A 113 -8.87 -1.40 0.05
CA VAL A 113 -9.74 -0.84 -1.00
C VAL A 113 -9.85 -1.74 -2.24
N GLY A 114 -9.19 -2.91 -2.25
CA GLY A 114 -9.25 -3.84 -3.37
C GLY A 114 -8.73 -3.26 -4.69
N ALA A 115 -7.67 -2.45 -4.62
CA ALA A 115 -7.07 -1.82 -5.80
C ALA A 115 -6.03 -2.70 -6.51
N ILE A 116 -5.55 -3.78 -5.87
CA ILE A 116 -4.60 -4.72 -6.49
C ILE A 116 -5.37 -5.81 -7.21
N TYR A 117 -5.07 -6.04 -8.49
CA TYR A 117 -5.61 -7.14 -9.28
C TYR A 117 -4.52 -7.75 -10.15
N GLN A 118 -4.78 -8.93 -10.72
CA GLN A 118 -3.85 -9.61 -11.62
C GLN A 118 -4.36 -9.46 -13.06
N ASP A 119 -3.46 -9.10 -13.98
CA ASP A 119 -3.76 -9.03 -15.42
C ASP A 119 -3.69 -10.41 -16.09
N GLU A 120 -3.91 -10.44 -17.40
CA GLU A 120 -3.93 -11.68 -18.21
C GLU A 120 -2.57 -12.39 -18.22
N ASP A 121 -1.46 -11.65 -18.05
CA ASP A 121 -0.10 -12.18 -18.02
C ASP A 121 0.31 -12.69 -16.63
N GLY A 122 -0.62 -12.65 -15.66
CA GLY A 122 -0.34 -13.04 -14.28
C GLY A 122 0.39 -11.96 -13.48
N ILE A 123 0.56 -10.74 -14.01
CA ILE A 123 1.27 -9.65 -13.35
C ILE A 123 0.28 -8.85 -12.51
N GLU A 124 0.67 -8.50 -11.28
CA GLU A 124 -0.17 -7.63 -10.47
C GLU A 124 -0.13 -6.17 -10.99
N ARG A 125 -1.31 -5.57 -11.05
CA ARG A 125 -1.55 -4.17 -11.41
C ARG A 125 -2.31 -3.44 -10.32
N ILE A 126 -2.18 -2.12 -10.31
CA ILE A 126 -2.86 -1.24 -9.36
C ILE A 126 -3.93 -0.44 -10.12
N ASP A 127 -5.17 -0.58 -9.69
CA ASP A 127 -6.27 0.27 -10.15
C ASP A 127 -6.13 1.66 -9.52
N GLU A 128 -5.67 2.63 -10.33
CA GLU A 128 -5.44 4.00 -9.90
C GLU A 128 -6.71 4.70 -9.41
N SER A 129 -7.89 4.28 -9.90
CA SER A 129 -9.18 4.87 -9.53
C SER A 129 -9.61 4.49 -8.10
N LYS A 130 -9.18 3.31 -7.63
CA LYS A 130 -9.45 2.82 -6.27
C LYS A 130 -8.33 3.12 -5.28
N CYS A 131 -7.09 3.15 -5.77
CA CYS A 131 -5.92 3.24 -4.92
C CYS A 131 -5.84 4.58 -4.17
N THR A 132 -5.74 4.50 -2.84
CA THR A 132 -5.61 5.65 -1.93
C THR A 132 -4.16 6.04 -1.62
N LEU A 133 -3.19 5.37 -2.25
CA LEU A 133 -1.73 5.60 -2.09
C LEU A 133 -1.23 5.39 -0.64
N CYS A 134 -1.81 4.46 0.13
CA CYS A 134 -1.39 4.17 1.50
C CYS A 134 -0.01 3.48 1.62
N GLY A 135 0.43 2.79 0.56
CA GLY A 135 1.72 2.08 0.53
C GLY A 135 1.77 0.73 1.28
N ASN A 136 0.65 0.21 1.80
CA ASN A 136 0.63 -1.09 2.49
C ASN A 136 1.12 -2.23 1.59
N CYS A 137 0.68 -2.26 0.33
CA CYS A 137 1.05 -3.30 -0.63
C CYS A 137 2.56 -3.32 -0.92
N MET A 138 3.22 -2.16 -0.93
CA MET A 138 4.68 -2.06 -1.03
C MET A 138 5.38 -2.73 0.16
N GLN A 139 4.93 -2.47 1.38
CA GLN A 139 5.51 -3.07 2.58
C GLN A 139 5.24 -4.57 2.70
N SER A 140 4.08 -5.02 2.20
CA SER A 140 3.69 -6.43 2.26
C SER A 140 4.31 -7.29 1.15
N CYS A 141 4.75 -6.70 0.03
CA CYS A 141 5.35 -7.46 -1.07
C CYS A 141 6.76 -7.97 -0.70
N PRO A 142 6.97 -9.28 -0.51
CA PRO A 142 8.28 -9.80 -0.12
C PRO A 142 9.32 -9.74 -1.25
N PHE A 143 8.88 -9.55 -2.49
CA PHE A 143 9.75 -9.46 -3.67
C PHE A 143 10.21 -8.03 -3.97
N GLY A 144 9.60 -7.01 -3.33
CA GLY A 144 9.86 -5.61 -3.66
C GLY A 144 9.37 -5.20 -5.05
N ALA A 145 8.41 -5.93 -5.61
CA ALA A 145 7.86 -5.65 -6.95
C ALA A 145 7.05 -4.35 -7.00
N ILE A 146 6.43 -3.96 -5.88
CA ILE A 146 5.64 -2.72 -5.77
C ILE A 146 6.54 -1.64 -5.19
N THR A 147 6.81 -0.57 -5.94
CA THR A 147 7.73 0.50 -5.53
C THR A 147 7.19 1.88 -5.88
N PRO A 148 7.51 2.90 -5.09
CA PRO A 148 7.17 4.27 -5.43
C PRO A 148 8.13 4.82 -6.49
N SER A 149 7.62 5.71 -7.34
CA SER A 149 8.41 6.59 -8.17
C SER A 149 9.08 7.65 -7.31
N THR A 150 10.36 7.91 -7.55
CA THR A 150 11.14 8.89 -6.77
C THR A 150 11.44 10.16 -7.55
N THR A 151 11.55 11.27 -6.83
CA THR A 151 11.97 12.59 -7.34
C THR A 151 13.43 12.91 -7.02
N LEU A 152 14.21 11.91 -6.58
CA LEU A 152 15.62 12.08 -6.22
C LEU A 152 16.50 12.64 -7.38
N PRO A 153 16.40 12.16 -8.64
CA PRO A 153 17.20 12.71 -9.73
C PRO A 153 17.01 14.21 -9.93
N GLN A 154 15.78 14.69 -9.80
CA GLN A 154 15.37 16.09 -9.91
C GLN A 154 16.05 16.90 -8.80
N ILE A 155 15.90 16.46 -7.54
CA ILE A 155 16.52 17.13 -6.38
C ILE A 155 18.04 17.21 -6.53
N ILE A 156 18.69 16.12 -6.96
CA ILE A 156 20.15 16.09 -7.17
C ILE A 156 20.56 17.07 -8.28
N SER A 157 19.78 17.15 -9.37
CA SER A 157 20.04 18.08 -10.46
C SER A 157 19.94 19.54 -9.99
N GLU A 158 18.92 19.87 -9.21
CA GLU A 158 18.71 21.20 -8.65
C GLU A 158 19.83 21.62 -7.69
N ILE A 159 20.25 20.72 -6.79
CA ILE A 159 21.39 20.96 -5.89
C ILE A 159 22.67 21.23 -6.71
N LYS A 160 22.93 20.43 -7.75
CA LYS A 160 24.11 20.61 -8.63
C LYS A 160 24.05 21.91 -9.45
N ALA A 161 22.86 22.40 -9.76
CA ALA A 161 22.66 23.68 -10.44
C ALA A 161 22.94 24.89 -9.53
N GLY A 162 23.17 24.67 -8.23
CA GLY A 162 23.41 25.72 -7.24
C GLY A 162 22.11 26.31 -6.67
N ASN A 163 20.96 25.73 -6.97
CA ASN A 163 19.68 26.17 -6.43
C ASN A 163 19.58 25.81 -4.94
N GLN A 164 18.95 26.71 -4.17
CA GLN A 164 18.75 26.49 -2.74
C GLN A 164 17.57 25.53 -2.53
N ILE A 165 17.87 24.31 -2.12
CA ILE A 165 16.86 23.28 -1.83
C ILE A 165 16.76 23.09 -0.33
N ILE A 166 15.55 23.26 0.21
CA ILE A 166 15.25 23.16 1.63
C ILE A 166 14.60 21.80 1.90
N ALA A 167 15.13 21.06 2.88
CA ALA A 167 14.56 19.79 3.30
C ALA A 167 13.44 20.01 4.32
N MET A 168 12.25 19.49 4.05
CA MET A 168 11.17 19.36 5.04
C MET A 168 11.06 17.90 5.48
N VAL A 169 11.25 17.62 6.76
CA VAL A 169 11.40 16.25 7.26
C VAL A 169 10.27 15.87 8.20
N ALA A 170 9.60 14.76 7.90
CA ALA A 170 8.49 14.23 8.69
C ALA A 170 8.91 13.80 10.11
N PRO A 171 8.01 13.85 11.11
CA PRO A 171 8.33 13.47 12.49
C PRO A 171 8.82 12.03 12.66
N SER A 172 8.37 11.11 11.79
CA SER A 172 8.73 9.68 11.83
C SER A 172 10.22 9.40 11.67
N ILE A 173 11.00 10.36 11.14
CA ILE A 173 12.45 10.19 10.97
C ILE A 173 13.17 9.88 12.29
N ALA A 174 12.63 10.37 13.42
CA ALA A 174 13.20 10.16 14.74
C ALA A 174 13.19 8.68 15.18
N GLY A 175 12.30 7.86 14.62
CA GLY A 175 12.21 6.42 14.89
C GLY A 175 12.71 5.53 13.75
N GLN A 176 13.02 6.11 12.59
CA GLN A 176 13.37 5.34 11.38
C GLN A 176 14.83 4.87 11.38
N PHE A 177 15.72 5.64 12.00
CA PHE A 177 17.16 5.38 12.01
C PHE A 177 17.67 5.10 13.43
N ARG A 178 18.81 4.41 13.53
CA ARG A 178 19.46 4.13 14.83
C ARG A 178 20.25 5.33 15.37
N GLN A 179 20.54 6.32 14.52
CA GLN A 179 21.33 7.49 14.83
C GLN A 179 20.51 8.57 15.56
N GLY A 180 21.21 9.46 16.27
CA GLY A 180 20.57 10.61 16.90
C GLY A 180 20.02 11.61 15.88
N LEU A 181 18.94 12.30 16.22
CA LEU A 181 18.21 13.20 15.32
C LEU A 181 19.12 14.28 14.69
N TYR A 182 19.98 14.92 15.48
CA TYR A 182 20.90 15.94 14.98
C TYR A 182 21.97 15.39 14.03
N GLN A 183 22.38 14.12 14.19
CA GLN A 183 23.30 13.47 13.25
C GLN A 183 22.61 13.25 11.90
N ILE A 184 21.34 12.86 11.91
CA ILE A 184 20.52 12.71 10.70
C ILE A 184 20.37 14.08 10.01
N TYR A 185 20.04 15.13 10.76
CA TYR A 185 19.90 16.48 10.22
C TYR A 185 21.21 17.01 9.61
N GLY A 186 22.33 16.84 10.33
CA GLY A 186 23.65 17.22 9.81
C GLY A 186 24.04 16.44 8.56
N SER A 187 23.61 15.17 8.44
CA SER A 187 23.83 14.36 7.25
C SER A 187 23.05 14.91 6.04
N ILE A 188 21.79 15.36 6.24
CA ILE A 188 20.99 15.96 5.16
C ILE A 188 21.61 17.27 4.67
N ILE A 189 22.07 18.14 5.57
CA ILE A 189 22.79 19.37 5.17
C ILE A 189 24.09 19.01 4.41
N SER A 190 24.81 17.97 4.86
CA SER A 190 26.03 17.50 4.20
C SER A 190 25.79 16.95 2.78
N LEU A 191 24.55 16.55 2.45
CA LEU A 191 24.15 16.14 1.09
C LEU A 191 23.95 17.33 0.14
N GLY A 192 24.00 18.57 0.63
CA GLY A 192 23.89 19.78 -0.17
C GLY A 192 22.54 20.51 -0.06
N PHE A 193 21.67 20.10 0.87
CA PHE A 193 20.49 20.90 1.20
C PHE A 193 20.91 22.18 1.93
N ALA A 194 20.29 23.31 1.56
CA ALA A 194 20.60 24.61 2.12
C ALA A 194 20.18 24.72 3.59
N GLU A 195 18.96 24.26 3.87
CA GLU A 195 18.35 24.30 5.20
C GLU A 195 17.46 23.07 5.43
N LEU A 196 17.11 22.82 6.69
CA LEU A 196 16.23 21.73 7.09
C LEU A 196 15.22 22.23 8.11
N TYR A 197 13.95 21.91 7.89
CA TYR A 197 12.85 22.18 8.80
C TYR A 197 12.09 20.91 9.17
N PRO A 198 11.86 20.64 10.47
CA PRO A 198 11.00 19.55 10.89
C PRO A 198 9.53 19.90 10.64
N VAL A 199 8.81 19.00 9.97
CA VAL A 199 7.36 19.11 9.74
C VAL A 199 6.58 19.01 11.06
N ALA A 200 7.21 18.59 12.16
CA ALA A 200 6.64 18.59 13.50
C ALA A 200 6.08 19.96 13.92
N LEU A 201 6.74 21.07 13.51
CA LEU A 201 6.21 22.41 13.76
C LEU A 201 4.85 22.62 13.06
N GLY A 202 4.72 22.14 11.82
CA GLY A 202 3.45 22.13 11.11
C GLY A 202 2.41 21.27 11.82
N ALA A 203 2.81 20.12 12.37
CA ALA A 203 1.92 19.24 13.13
C ALA A 203 1.39 19.92 14.42
N ASP A 204 2.21 20.70 15.12
CA ASP A 204 1.76 21.48 16.29
C ASP A 204 0.72 22.53 15.89
N LEU A 205 0.92 23.21 14.75
CA LEU A 205 -0.04 24.18 14.22
C LEU A 205 -1.35 23.50 13.78
N THR A 206 -1.27 22.35 13.10
CA THR A 206 -2.43 21.54 12.74
C THR A 206 -3.19 21.10 13.99
N ALA A 207 -2.50 20.56 14.99
CA ALA A 207 -3.14 20.12 16.23
C ALA A 207 -3.81 21.29 16.98
N ALA A 208 -3.19 22.46 17.01
CA ALA A 208 -3.80 23.66 17.60
C ALA A 208 -5.09 24.04 16.87
N HIS A 209 -5.09 24.02 15.54
CA HIS A 209 -6.29 24.32 14.74
C HIS A 209 -7.38 23.26 14.89
N GLU A 210 -7.04 21.96 14.73
CA GLU A 210 -7.98 20.84 14.92
C GLU A 210 -8.58 20.85 16.34
N SER A 211 -7.84 21.30 17.35
CA SER A 211 -8.36 21.42 18.72
C SER A 211 -9.43 22.50 18.89
N ILE A 212 -9.35 23.59 18.12
CA ILE A 212 -10.34 24.66 18.11
C ILE A 212 -11.59 24.15 17.38
N GLU A 213 -11.42 23.56 16.20
CA GLU A 213 -12.52 22.98 15.43
C GLU A 213 -13.26 21.89 16.22
N LEU A 214 -12.53 21.03 16.93
CA LEU A 214 -13.13 20.03 17.81
C LEU A 214 -13.93 20.68 18.96
N GLN A 215 -13.44 21.76 19.56
CA GLN A 215 -14.20 22.48 20.60
C GLN A 215 -15.51 23.05 20.05
N GLU A 216 -15.48 23.69 18.88
CA GLU A 216 -16.67 24.22 18.21
C GLU A 216 -17.67 23.11 17.86
N HIS A 217 -17.17 21.97 17.37
CA HIS A 217 -17.95 20.78 17.07
C HIS A 217 -18.65 20.20 18.31
N LEU A 218 -17.95 20.15 19.45
CA LEU A 218 -18.51 19.68 20.72
C LEU A 218 -19.54 20.67 21.30
N VAL A 219 -19.27 21.98 21.24
CA VAL A 219 -20.17 23.03 21.75
C VAL A 219 -21.46 23.09 20.94
N SER A 220 -21.37 22.97 19.62
CA SER A 220 -22.53 22.93 18.72
C SER A 220 -23.38 21.66 18.85
N LYS A 221 -22.91 20.66 19.61
CA LYS A 221 -23.55 19.33 19.75
C LYS A 221 -23.77 18.66 18.40
N ALA A 222 -22.84 18.85 17.47
CA ALA A 222 -22.88 18.18 16.18
C ALA A 222 -22.88 16.65 16.38
N THR A 223 -23.72 15.96 15.62
CA THR A 223 -23.91 14.51 15.73
C THR A 223 -23.02 13.71 14.79
N THR A 224 -22.42 14.37 13.80
CA THR A 224 -21.42 13.78 12.91
C THR A 224 -20.08 13.63 13.63
N PRO A 225 -19.27 12.62 13.32
CA PRO A 225 -17.90 12.56 13.81
C PRO A 225 -17.03 13.62 13.14
N LEU A 226 -16.03 14.13 13.87
CA LEU A 226 -14.93 14.93 13.32
C LEU A 226 -13.67 14.05 13.28
N THR A 227 -13.01 13.99 12.13
CA THR A 227 -11.82 13.18 11.85
C THR A 227 -10.67 14.05 11.37
N SER A 228 -9.43 13.63 11.61
CA SER A 228 -8.24 14.39 11.20
C SER A 228 -8.09 14.47 9.68
N SER A 229 -7.45 15.52 9.17
CA SER A 229 -7.18 15.71 7.73
C SER A 229 -5.74 15.38 7.30
N CYS A 230 -4.83 15.18 8.26
CA CYS A 230 -3.39 15.13 8.01
C CYS A 230 -2.89 13.90 7.20
N CYS A 231 -3.68 12.82 7.10
CA CYS A 231 -3.32 11.64 6.31
C CYS A 231 -3.92 11.71 4.90
N PRO A 232 -3.12 11.88 3.84
CA PRO A 232 -3.63 12.02 2.47
C PRO A 232 -4.37 10.76 2.01
N SER A 233 -3.93 9.57 2.46
CA SER A 233 -4.62 8.32 2.14
C SER A 233 -6.01 8.24 2.79
N TRP A 234 -6.19 8.77 3.99
CA TRP A 234 -7.51 8.84 4.65
C TRP A 234 -8.43 9.81 3.92
N VAL A 235 -7.93 11.01 3.61
CA VAL A 235 -8.70 12.02 2.87
C VAL A 235 -9.13 11.48 1.51
N LYS A 236 -8.21 10.84 0.76
CA LYS A 236 -8.55 10.21 -0.53
C LYS A 236 -9.53 9.05 -0.35
N TYR A 237 -9.40 8.25 0.71
CA TYR A 237 -10.33 7.16 1.02
C TYR A 237 -11.76 7.67 1.24
N VAL A 238 -11.95 8.67 2.11
CA VAL A 238 -13.27 9.25 2.37
C VAL A 238 -13.89 9.77 1.07
N LYS A 239 -13.13 10.55 0.31
CA LYS A 239 -13.58 11.20 -0.94
C LYS A 239 -13.92 10.26 -2.09
N THR A 240 -13.30 9.08 -2.16
CA THR A 240 -13.39 8.22 -3.36
C THR A 240 -13.95 6.82 -3.08
N GLN A 241 -13.84 6.32 -1.85
CA GLN A 241 -14.16 4.94 -1.50
C GLN A 241 -15.32 4.82 -0.50
N THR A 242 -15.92 5.94 -0.07
CA THR A 242 -17.02 5.96 0.89
C THR A 242 -18.17 6.87 0.43
N THR A 243 -19.32 6.73 1.08
CA THR A 243 -20.46 7.66 0.95
C THR A 243 -20.52 8.64 2.12
N LEU A 244 -19.45 8.74 2.92
CA LEU A 244 -19.37 9.66 4.05
C LEU A 244 -19.28 11.09 3.51
N ASP A 245 -19.86 12.04 4.24
CA ASP A 245 -19.76 13.45 3.91
C ASP A 245 -18.34 13.95 4.17
N ASP A 246 -17.75 14.69 3.21
CA ASP A 246 -16.44 15.33 3.37
C ASP A 246 -16.38 16.26 4.59
N ALA A 247 -17.53 16.76 5.06
CA ALA A 247 -17.64 17.58 6.27
C ALA A 247 -17.21 16.87 7.57
N ILE A 248 -16.98 15.55 7.55
CA ILE A 248 -16.40 14.84 8.70
C ILE A 248 -14.89 15.03 8.82
N ILE A 249 -14.23 15.57 7.80
CA ILE A 249 -12.79 15.78 7.77
C ILE A 249 -12.50 17.19 8.26
N SER A 250 -11.53 17.34 9.18
CA SER A 250 -11.04 18.64 9.60
C SER A 250 -10.68 19.53 8.41
N SER A 251 -10.91 20.82 8.57
CA SER A 251 -10.57 21.85 7.59
C SER A 251 -9.08 22.24 7.53
N THR A 252 -8.22 21.60 8.34
CA THR A 252 -6.75 21.84 8.31
C THR A 252 -6.06 21.36 7.05
#